data_AF-A0A8T2NKQ5-F1
#
_entry.id   AF-A0A8T2NKQ5-F1
#
_cell.length_a   1.000
_cell.length_b   1.000
_cell.length_c   1.000
_cell.angle_alpha   90.00
_cell.angle_beta   90.00
_cell.angle_gamma   90.00
#
_symmetry.space_group_name_H-M   'P 1'
#
loop_
_entity.id
_entity.type
_entity.pdbx_description
1 polymer ?
#
loop_
_entity_poly.entity_id
_entity_poly.type
_entity_poly.pdbx_seq_one_letter_code
_entity_poly.pdbx_strand_id
1 'polypeptide(L)'
;MDDTSSQSSATIDSEEERRSALEKSMYVLNELIETEKLYVDDLALIVEGYLATMNAKGVPEDMKGKDKIVFGNIHQIYDWHKE
;
A
#
# COMPACT_ATOMS: atom_id res chain seq x y z
N MET A 1 13.61 8.14 52.43
CA MET A 1 13.74 6.98 51.55
C MET A 1 12.70 7.21 50.47
N ASP A 2 12.95 8.12 49.54
CA ASP A 2 11.89 8.67 48.67
C ASP A 2 12.32 8.86 47.21
N ASP A 3 13.62 8.88 46.92
CA ASP A 3 14.15 9.08 45.56
C ASP A 3 13.86 7.89 44.61
N THR A 4 13.81 6.66 45.15
CA THR A 4 13.61 5.45 44.34
C THR A 4 12.19 5.34 43.76
N SER A 5 11.20 5.92 44.45
CA SER A 5 9.79 5.89 44.01
C SER A 5 9.55 6.83 42.82
N SER A 6 10.10 8.05 42.88
CA SER A 6 9.98 9.03 41.80
C SER A 6 10.74 8.62 40.54
N GLN A 7 11.91 7.99 40.70
CA GLN A 7 12.68 7.50 39.56
C GLN A 7 12.00 6.30 38.89
N SER A 8 11.38 5.41 39.67
CA SER A 8 10.59 4.28 39.15
C SER A 8 9.36 4.74 38.36
N SER A 9 8.67 5.79 38.81
CA SER A 9 7.48 6.32 38.13
C SER A 9 7.82 6.92 36.76
N ALA A 10 8.91 7.69 36.67
CA ALA A 10 9.34 8.31 35.41
C ALA A 10 9.82 7.27 34.37
N THR A 11 10.44 6.17 34.83
CA THR A 11 10.85 5.08 33.94
C THR A 11 9.67 4.28 33.39
N ILE A 12 8.61 4.10 34.19
CA ILE A 12 7.40 3.37 33.76
C ILE A 12 6.61 4.19 32.74
N ASP A 13 6.44 5.49 32.99
CA ASP A 13 5.77 6.43 32.07
C ASP A 13 6.47 6.47 30.69
N SER A 14 7.81 6.54 30.68
CA SER A 14 8.61 6.46 29.46
C SER A 14 8.49 5.12 28.72
N GLU A 15 8.35 4.01 29.44
CA GLU A 15 8.17 2.68 28.82
C GLU A 15 6.78 2.51 28.20
N GLU A 16 5.75 3.05 28.85
CA GLU A 16 4.38 3.05 28.35
C GLU A 16 4.22 3.93 27.11
N GLU A 17 4.83 5.12 27.10
CA GLU A 17 4.90 5.98 25.91
C GLU A 17 5.60 5.28 24.75
N ARG A 18 6.74 4.61 25.02
CA ARG A 18 7.48 3.84 23.99
C ARG A 18 6.65 2.68 23.46
N ARG A 19 5.88 2.00 24.32
CA ARG A 19 4.97 0.93 23.93
C ARG A 19 3.83 1.44 23.05
N SER A 20 3.21 2.55 23.44
CA SER A 20 2.15 3.21 22.66
C SER A 20 2.67 3.68 21.30
N ALA A 21 3.89 4.23 21.24
CA ALA A 21 4.51 4.64 19.98
C ALA A 21 4.78 3.44 19.05
N LEU A 22 5.21 2.30 19.60
CA LEU A 22 5.39 1.06 18.85
C LEU A 22 4.06 0.52 18.32
N GLU A 23 3.02 0.47 19.15
CA GLU A 23 1.68 0.04 18.75
C GLU A 23 1.15 0.90 17.60
N LYS A 24 1.22 2.23 17.72
CA LYS A 24 0.83 3.16 16.63
C LYS A 24 1.63 2.92 15.36
N SER A 25 2.94 2.68 15.48
CA SER A 25 3.79 2.38 14.32
C SER A 25 3.39 1.07 13.64
N MET A 26 2.99 0.06 14.42
CA MET A 26 2.47 -1.21 13.89
C MET A 26 1.14 -1.01 13.15
N TYR A 27 0.24 -0.15 13.65
CA TYR A 27 -0.99 0.18 12.95
C TYR A 27 -0.72 0.79 11.58
N VAL A 28 0.18 1.78 11.50
CA VAL A 28 0.55 2.41 10.22
C VAL A 28 1.17 1.38 9.25
N LEU A 29 2.04 0.49 9.75
CA LEU A 29 2.64 -0.56 8.93
C LEU A 29 1.59 -1.56 8.42
N ASN A 30 0.64 -1.95 9.27
CA ASN A 30 -0.44 -2.86 8.86
C ASN A 30 -1.34 -2.21 7.81
N GLU A 31 -1.72 -0.95 8.01
CA GLU A 31 -2.51 -0.20 7.03
C GLU A 31 -1.78 -0.09 5.69
N LEU A 32 -0.47 0.18 5.70
CA LEU A 32 0.35 0.18 4.49
C LEU A 32 0.28 -1.17 3.75
N ILE A 33 0.44 -2.28 4.46
CA ILE A 33 0.39 -3.62 3.85
C ILE A 33 -1.02 -3.96 3.33
N GLU A 34 -2.06 -3.60 4.05
CA GLU A 34 -3.44 -3.87 3.64
C GLU A 34 -3.84 -3.04 2.42
N THR A 35 -3.51 -1.75 2.43
CA THR A 35 -3.77 -0.85 1.30
C THR A 35 -2.93 -1.21 0.08
N GLU A 36 -1.71 -1.70 0.26
CA GLU A 36 -0.88 -2.21 -0.84
C GLU A 36 -1.54 -3.41 -1.54
N LYS A 37 -2.14 -4.33 -0.80
CA LYS A 37 -2.88 -5.46 -1.40
C LYS A 37 -4.06 -4.98 -2.23
N LEU A 38 -4.84 -4.04 -1.70
CA LEU A 38 -5.97 -3.43 -2.42
C LEU A 38 -5.49 -2.69 -3.67
N TYR A 39 -4.36 -1.98 -3.58
CA TYR A 39 -3.75 -1.30 -4.71
C TYR A 39 -3.35 -2.29 -5.81
N VAL A 40 -2.71 -3.41 -5.48
CA VAL A 40 -2.36 -4.46 -6.45
C VAL A 40 -3.61 -5.08 -7.09
N ASP A 41 -4.66 -5.31 -6.31
CA ASP A 41 -5.94 -5.81 -6.83
C ASP A 41 -6.57 -4.79 -7.81
N ASP A 42 -6.53 -3.49 -7.50
CA ASP A 42 -7.02 -2.43 -8.39
C ASP A 42 -6.18 -2.33 -9.68
N LEU A 43 -4.86 -2.50 -9.59
CA LEU A 43 -4.00 -2.59 -10.77
C LEU A 43 -4.34 -3.81 -11.64
N ALA A 44 -4.68 -4.95 -11.03
CA ALA A 44 -5.09 -6.15 -11.74
C ALA A 44 -6.37 -5.90 -12.56
N LEU A 45 -7.33 -5.12 -12.05
CA LEU A 45 -8.53 -4.75 -12.81
C LEU A 45 -8.19 -4.01 -14.11
N ILE A 46 -7.13 -3.19 -14.11
CA ILE A 46 -6.67 -2.48 -15.30
C ILE A 46 -5.99 -3.46 -16.27
N VAL A 47 -5.03 -4.24 -15.77
CA VAL A 47 -4.17 -5.10 -16.60
C VAL A 47 -4.92 -6.34 -17.11
N GLU A 48 -5.53 -7.08 -16.19
CA GLU A 48 -6.21 -8.35 -16.48
C GLU A 48 -7.67 -8.14 -16.89
N GLY A 49 -8.26 -6.98 -16.58
CA GLY A 49 -9.61 -6.61 -17.00
C GLY A 49 -9.61 -5.80 -18.30
N TYR A 50 -9.30 -4.50 -18.21
CA TYR A 50 -9.44 -3.56 -19.33
C TYR A 50 -8.49 -3.87 -20.48
N LEU A 51 -7.18 -3.95 -20.22
CA LEU A 51 -6.17 -4.19 -21.25
C LEU A 51 -6.37 -5.56 -21.94
N ALA A 52 -6.59 -6.62 -21.15
CA ALA A 52 -6.88 -7.95 -21.70
C ALA A 52 -8.16 -7.94 -22.58
N THR A 53 -9.21 -7.27 -22.14
CA THR A 53 -10.48 -7.17 -22.91
C THR A 53 -10.29 -6.39 -24.21
N MET A 54 -9.56 -5.27 -24.17
CA MET A 54 -9.25 -4.46 -25.36
C MET A 54 -8.44 -5.27 -26.39
N ASN A 55 -7.50 -6.10 -25.93
CA ASN A 55 -6.72 -6.96 -26.81
C ASN A 55 -7.57 -8.09 -27.43
N ALA A 56 -8.48 -8.68 -26.64
CA ALA A 56 -9.30 -9.80 -27.08
C ALA A 56 -10.48 -9.38 -27.98
N LYS A 57 -11.15 -8.27 -27.65
CA LYS A 57 -12.37 -7.80 -28.36
C LYS A 57 -12.08 -6.67 -29.35
N GLY A 58 -10.88 -6.12 -29.35
CA GLY A 58 -10.54 -4.92 -30.10
C GLY A 58 -11.06 -3.64 -29.45
N VAL A 59 -10.76 -2.51 -30.09
CA VAL A 59 -11.13 -1.17 -29.63
C VAL A 59 -11.75 -0.39 -30.79
N PRO A 60 -12.52 0.68 -30.52
CA PRO A 60 -12.99 1.60 -31.55
C PRO A 60 -11.82 2.11 -32.42
N GLU A 61 -12.07 2.37 -33.71
CA GLU A 61 -11.03 2.79 -34.66
C GLU A 61 -10.24 4.01 -34.17
N ASP A 62 -10.93 5.01 -33.62
CA ASP A 62 -10.30 6.23 -33.10
C ASP A 62 -9.36 5.99 -31.90
N MET A 63 -9.43 4.80 -31.29
CA MET A 63 -8.62 4.38 -30.15
C MET A 63 -7.50 3.41 -30.51
N LYS A 64 -7.42 2.94 -31.77
CA LYS A 64 -6.35 2.03 -32.18
C LYS A 64 -4.97 2.68 -32.02
N GLY A 65 -4.05 1.94 -31.41
CA GLY A 65 -2.67 2.37 -31.16
C GLY A 65 -2.50 3.43 -30.08
N LYS A 66 -3.57 3.79 -29.35
CA LYS A 66 -3.53 4.77 -28.25
C LYS A 66 -3.50 4.12 -26.85
N ASP A 67 -3.42 2.80 -26.78
CA ASP A 67 -3.33 2.00 -25.56
C ASP A 67 -2.20 2.48 -24.63
N LYS A 68 -1.00 2.72 -25.19
CA LYS A 68 0.14 3.23 -24.42
C LYS A 68 -0.04 4.65 -23.88
N ILE A 69 -0.89 5.47 -24.52
CA ILE A 69 -1.17 6.83 -24.04
C ILE A 69 -2.15 6.76 -22.86
N VAL A 70 -3.13 5.87 -22.92
CA VAL A 70 -4.14 5.71 -21.87
C VAL A 70 -3.55 5.04 -20.63
N PHE A 71 -2.76 3.97 -20.83
CA PHE A 71 -2.30 3.11 -19.73
C PHE A 71 -0.82 3.28 -19.38
N GLY A 72 -0.02 3.97 -20.19
CA GLY A 72 1.38 4.23 -19.89
C GLY A 72 2.18 2.95 -19.62
N ASN A 73 2.92 2.93 -18.51
CA ASN A 73 3.69 1.78 -18.02
C ASN A 73 2.97 1.00 -16.91
N ILE A 74 1.63 1.06 -16.81
CA ILE A 74 0.87 0.45 -15.70
C ILE A 74 1.11 -1.04 -15.55
N HIS A 75 1.35 -1.77 -16.65
CA HIS A 75 1.65 -3.20 -16.62
C HIS A 75 2.97 -3.48 -15.89
N GLN A 76 4.00 -2.67 -16.13
CA GLN A 76 5.28 -2.80 -15.44
C GLN A 76 5.17 -2.49 -13.94
N ILE A 77 4.37 -1.48 -13.59
CA ILE A 77 4.10 -1.13 -12.19
C ILE A 77 3.38 -2.31 -11.51
N TYR A 78 2.33 -2.82 -12.12
CA TYR A 78 1.60 -3.98 -11.60
C TYR A 78 2.50 -5.20 -11.39
N ASP A 79 3.28 -5.59 -12.39
CA ASP A 79 4.19 -6.73 -12.28
C ASP A 79 5.18 -6.53 -11.13
N TRP A 80 5.76 -5.33 -11.01
CA TRP A 80 6.71 -5.03 -9.94
C TRP A 80 6.09 -5.07 -8.54
N HIS A 81 4.84 -4.63 -8.38
CA HIS A 81 4.15 -4.62 -7.09
C HIS A 81 3.54 -6.00 -6.73
N LYS A 82 3.25 -6.85 -7.72
CA LYS A 82 2.64 -8.18 -7.51
C LYS A 82 3.67 -9.28 -7.21
N GLU A 83 4.88 -9.19 -7.77
CA GLU A 83 6.00 -10.13 -7.53
C GLU A 83 6.62 -9.98 -6.14
#